data_AF-A0A7W6K9U7-F1
#
_entry.id   AF-A0A7W6K9U7-F1
#
_cell.length_a   1.000
_cell.length_b   1.000
_cell.length_c   1.000
_cell.angle_alpha   90.00
_cell.angle_beta   90.00
_cell.angle_gamma   90.00
#
_symmetry.space_group_name_H-M   'P 1'
#
loop_
_entity.id
_entity.type
_entity.pdbx_description
1 polymer ?
#
loop_
_entity_poly.entity_id
_entity_poly.type
_entity_poly.pdbx_seq_one_letter_code
_entity_poly.pdbx_strand_id
1 'polypeptide(L)' 'MLGIVLCGGQSLRMGTDKGLLIHQDKLWAQVAADKLSVLDLLVNFSVNP' A
#
# COMPACT_ATOMS: atom_id res chain seq x y z
N MET A 1 15.84 0.25 9.82
CA MET A 1 15.36 -0.74 8.82
C MET A 1 14.21 -0.10 8.07
N LEU A 2 14.05 -0.38 6.77
CA LEU A 2 13.07 0.28 5.90
C LEU A 2 11.91 -0.68 5.58
N GLY A 3 10.67 -0.23 5.77
CA GLY A 3 9.48 -0.92 5.28
C GLY A 3 9.11 -0.44 3.88
N ILE A 4 8.74 -1.36 2.98
CA ILE A 4 8.33 -1.00 1.61
C ILE A 4 6.94 -1.59 1.34
N VAL A 5 5.99 -0.72 0.96
CA VAL A 5 4.68 -1.12 0.44
C VAL A 5 4.74 -1.10 -1.09
N LEU A 6 4.54 -2.27 -1.70
CA LEU A 6 4.61 -2.44 -3.15
C LEU A 6 3.24 -2.16 -3.79
N CYS A 7 3.08 -0.97 -4.35
CA CYS A 7 1.87 -0.49 -5.01
C CYS A 7 1.96 -0.45 -6.55
N GLY A 8 3.10 -0.81 -7.17
CA GLY A 8 3.30 -0.77 -8.63
C GLY A 8 2.59 -1.88 -9.44
N GLY A 9 1.59 -2.56 -8.87
CA GLY A 9 0.90 -3.66 -9.53
C GLY A 9 -0.28 -3.19 -10.40
N GLN A 10 -0.32 -3.58 -11.67
CA GLN A 10 -1.38 -3.17 -12.61
C GLN A 10 -2.79 -3.70 -12.28
N SER A 11 -2.94 -4.57 -11.29
CA SER A 11 -4.23 -5.02 -10.76
C SER A 11 -5.22 -5.55 -11.84
N LEU A 12 -4.69 -6.12 -12.94
CA LEU A 12 -5.44 -6.49 -14.15
C LEU A 12 -6.65 -7.41 -13.92
N ARG A 13 -6.59 -8.28 -12.89
CA ARG A 13 -7.68 -9.19 -12.52
C ARG A 13 -8.76 -8.54 -11.66
N MET A 14 -8.51 -7.37 -11.09
CA MET A 14 -9.45 -6.65 -10.24
C MET A 14 -10.17 -5.52 -10.97
N GLY A 15 -9.72 -5.11 -12.17
CA GLY A 15 -10.32 -4.04 -12.95
C GLY A 15 -10.10 -2.63 -12.39
N THR A 16 -9.53 -2.51 -11.19
CA THR A 16 -9.18 -1.27 -10.49
C THR A 16 -7.85 -1.45 -9.77
N ASP A 17 -7.11 -0.36 -9.59
CA ASP A 17 -5.88 -0.36 -8.81
C ASP A 17 -6.14 -0.81 -7.36
N LYS A 18 -5.48 -1.89 -6.94
CA LYS A 18 -5.58 -2.45 -5.59
C LYS A 18 -5.14 -1.47 -4.52
N GLY A 19 -4.15 -0.62 -4.81
CA GLY A 19 -3.67 0.40 -3.88
C GLY A 19 -4.74 1.44 -3.55
N LEU A 20 -5.67 1.67 -4.47
CA LEU A 20 -6.80 2.60 -4.32
C LEU A 20 -8.05 1.97 -3.71
N LEU A 21 -8.05 0.67 -3.42
CA LEU A 21 -9.20 0.03 -2.80
C LEU A 21 -9.45 0.61 -1.42
N ILE A 22 -10.67 1.09 -1.20
CA ILE A 22 -11.10 1.58 0.10
C ILE A 22 -11.46 0.38 0.98
N HIS A 23 -10.80 0.29 2.11
CA HIS A 23 -11.08 -0.67 3.17
C HIS A 23 -11.21 0.09 4.48
N GLN A 24 -12.42 0.08 5.08
CA GLN A 24 -12.71 0.75 6.36
C GLN A 24 -12.30 2.25 6.34
N ASP A 25 -12.79 2.98 5.33
CA ASP A 25 -12.51 4.41 5.10
C ASP A 25 -11.04 4.78 4.84
N LYS A 26 -10.16 3.79 4.66
CA LYS A 26 -8.75 3.99 4.31
C LYS A 26 -8.40 3.30 3.00
N LEU A 27 -7.43 3.85 2.28
CA LEU A 27 -6.84 3.16 1.13
C LEU A 27 -6.10 1.91 1.62
N TRP A 28 -6.16 0.83 0.86
CA TRP A 28 -5.45 -0.41 1.18
C TRP A 28 -3.95 -0.17 1.41
N ALA A 29 -3.34 0.69 0.59
CA ALA A 29 -1.95 1.09 0.74
C ALA A 29 -1.69 1.77 2.10
N GLN A 30 -2.61 2.62 2.56
CA GLN A 30 -2.53 3.28 3.87
C GLN A 30 -2.64 2.25 5.00
N VAL A 31 -3.56 1.29 4.89
CA VAL A 31 -3.71 0.22 5.90
C VAL A 31 -2.43 -0.63 6.00
N ALA A 32 -1.76 -0.90 4.88
CA ALA A 32 -0.49 -1.62 4.86
C ALA A 32 0.63 -0.81 5.54
N ALA A 33 0.71 0.49 5.24
CA ALA A 33 1.70 1.37 5.86
C ALA A 33 1.48 1.54 7.36
N ASP A 34 0.23 1.72 7.80
CA ASP A 34 -0.15 1.83 9.21
C ASP A 34 0.23 0.56 9.99
N LYS A 35 0.17 -0.62 9.38
CA LYS A 35 0.60 -1.88 10.02
C LYS A 35 2.12 -1.99 10.15
N LEU A 36 2.85 -1.51 9.15
CA LEU A 36 4.32 -1.52 9.13
C LEU A 36 4.92 -0.48 10.07
N SER A 37 4.26 0.67 10.25
CA SER A 37 4.73 1.74 11.13
C SER A 37 4.70 1.36 12.61
N VAL A 38 3.85 0.41 13.03
CA VAL A 38 3.84 -0.17 14.39
C VAL A 38 5.19 -0.80 14.77
N LEU A 39 5.99 -1.19 13.78
CA LEU A 39 7.31 -1.79 13.98
C LEU A 39 8.45 -0.75 14.06
N ASP A 40 8.13 0.54 14.23
CA ASP A 40 9.08 1.68 14.18
C ASP A 40 9.93 1.69 12.89
N LEU A 41 9.34 1.23 11.78
CA LEU A 41 9.96 1.25 10.46
C LEU A 41 9.56 2.51 9.70
N LEU A 42 10.54 3.10 9.01
CA LEU A 42 10.27 4.15 8.03
C LEU A 42 9.66 3.47 6.80
N VAL A 43 8.42 3.80 6.46
CA VAL A 43 7.64 3.13 5.41
C VAL A 43 7.63 3.97 4.13
N ASN A 44 8.04 3.37 3.02
CA ASN A 44 7.97 3.98 1.69
C ASN A 44 7.01 3.23 0.77
N PHE A 45 6.43 3.94 -0.19
CA PHE A 45 5.58 3.37 -1.23
C PHE A 45 6.37 3.22 -2.52
N SER A 46 6.33 2.03 -3.10
CA SER A 46 6.81 1.78 -4.46
C SER A 46 5.63 1.82 -5.42
N VAL A 47 5.55 2.88 -6.22
CA VAL A 47 4.50 3.10 -7.22
C VAL A 47 5.11 2.98 -8.61
N ASN A 48 4.30 2.57 -9.59
CA ASN A 48 4.70 2.71 -10.99
C ASN A 48 4.66 4.21 -11.39
N PRO A 49 5.56 4.65 -12.28
CA PRO A 49 5.46 5.96 -12.92
C PRO A 49 4.22 6.09 -13.82
#